data_AF-A0A2E7APN4-F1
#
_entry.id   AF-A0A2E7APN4-F1
#
_cell.length_a   1.000
_cell.length_b   1.000
_cell.length_c   1.000
_cell.angle_alpha   90.00
_cell.angle_beta   90.00
_cell.angle_gamma   90.00
#
_symmetry.space_group_name_H-M   'P 1'
#
loop_
_entity.id
_entity.type
_entity.pdbx_description
1 polymer ?
#
loop_
_entity_poly.entity_id
_entity_poly.type
_entity_poly.pdbx_seq_one_letter_code
_entity_poly.pdbx_strand_id
1 'polypeptide(L)'
;MILMTAAWLYLFSSSGSLDFARLRGDEQFNVIVVTLDTTRADRLGAYGFDGVQTPVIDSLAREGILFQRAYAVTPLTLPSHTSLFSGTYPPHHGVRDNGGFIVPDEITTLAEIYKSSGYETAGFVAAYVLDARWGLDQGFDTYVDDFDVKGQRFIAMGGVQRPANEVIDTALEWMGQQRSTPFFLWVHLYDPHAPYEAPEPYKSRYPGSPYLAEIAFTDNQIGRLIEALEMSGKRDETFIIVAADHGESLGDHGEIQHGFFIYEGATHVPLIISTPFEEISGVQATEVVSLIDVMPTILDMSGLEIPEAVQGQSLTSLFLEGAASEKRFVYSETFYARYHYGWSELTSIQDERYKLIMSPDP
;
A
#
# COMPACT_ATOMS: atom_id res chain seq x y z
N MET A 1 -42.21 11.77 -58.66
CA MET A 1 -41.88 10.55 -57.89
C MET A 1 -40.35 10.51 -57.77
N ILE A 2 -39.80 11.22 -56.78
CA ILE A 2 -38.36 11.27 -56.49
C ILE A 2 -38.27 10.94 -55.00
N LEU A 3 -37.81 9.73 -54.69
CA LEU A 3 -37.52 9.26 -53.34
C LEU A 3 -36.05 9.57 -53.08
N MET A 4 -35.78 10.62 -52.28
CA MET A 4 -34.47 10.81 -51.65
C MET A 4 -34.38 9.86 -50.47
N THR A 5 -33.51 8.87 -50.58
CA THR A 5 -33.11 7.99 -49.48
C THR A 5 -32.17 8.76 -48.56
N ALA A 6 -32.61 8.99 -47.33
CA ALA A 6 -31.77 9.52 -46.25
C ALA A 6 -30.71 8.47 -45.88
N ALA A 7 -29.43 8.81 -46.11
CA ALA A 7 -28.31 8.05 -45.58
C ALA A 7 -28.24 8.31 -44.07
N TRP A 8 -28.69 7.33 -43.28
CA TRP A 8 -28.40 7.28 -41.85
C TRP A 8 -26.92 6.94 -41.67
N LEU A 9 -26.14 7.94 -41.23
CA LEU A 9 -24.84 7.73 -40.62
C LEU A 9 -25.04 6.87 -39.37
N TYR A 10 -24.67 5.58 -39.46
CA TYR A 10 -24.39 4.76 -38.29
C TYR A 10 -23.14 5.35 -37.62
N LEU A 11 -23.36 6.26 -36.67
CA LEU A 11 -22.39 6.51 -35.61
C LEU A 11 -22.31 5.21 -34.81
N PHE A 12 -21.19 4.50 -34.94
CA PHE A 12 -20.85 3.43 -34.00
C PHE A 12 -20.83 4.05 -32.60
N SER A 13 -21.85 3.76 -31.78
CA SER A 13 -21.70 3.88 -30.35
C SER A 13 -20.69 2.82 -29.93
N SER A 14 -19.45 3.21 -29.66
CA SER A 14 -18.51 2.36 -28.93
C SER A 14 -18.96 2.28 -27.48
N SER A 15 -20.04 1.54 -27.23
CA SER A 15 -20.42 1.06 -25.90
C SER A 15 -19.50 -0.10 -25.49
N GLY A 16 -18.18 0.09 -25.66
CA GLY A 16 -17.20 -0.81 -25.08
C GLY A 16 -16.98 -0.33 -23.67
N SER A 17 -17.14 -1.21 -22.68
CA SER A 17 -16.79 -0.99 -21.28
C SER A 17 -15.49 -0.18 -21.16
N LEU A 18 -15.47 0.78 -20.25
CA LEU A 18 -14.22 1.40 -19.82
C LEU A 18 -13.30 0.28 -19.34
N ASP A 19 -12.09 0.27 -19.89
CA ASP A 19 -10.98 -0.60 -19.53
C ASP A 19 -9.80 0.33 -19.26
N PHE A 20 -9.01 0.06 -18.23
CA PHE A 20 -7.87 0.89 -17.85
C PHE A 20 -6.88 1.05 -19.01
N ALA A 21 -6.72 0.04 -19.86
CA ALA A 21 -5.89 0.12 -21.05
C ALA A 21 -6.29 1.29 -21.98
N ARG A 22 -7.57 1.66 -22.04
CA ARG A 22 -8.04 2.80 -22.84
C ARG A 22 -7.76 4.14 -22.16
N LEU A 23 -7.85 4.21 -20.84
CA LEU A 23 -7.53 5.42 -20.07
C LEU A 23 -6.04 5.73 -20.17
N ARG A 24 -5.21 4.71 -19.97
CA ARG A 24 -3.74 4.81 -20.07
C ARG A 24 -3.28 5.08 -21.51
N GLY A 25 -3.97 4.53 -22.50
CA GLY A 25 -3.49 4.56 -23.88
C GLY A 25 -2.15 3.82 -24.05
N ASP A 26 -1.25 4.37 -24.86
CA ASP A 26 0.11 3.86 -25.10
C ASP A 26 1.16 4.51 -24.17
N GLU A 27 0.75 5.33 -23.21
CA GLU A 27 1.66 6.06 -22.32
C GLU A 27 2.20 5.16 -21.20
N GLN A 28 3.43 5.45 -20.78
CA GLN A 28 4.05 4.86 -19.59
C GLN A 28 4.00 5.89 -18.47
N PHE A 29 3.33 5.52 -17.37
CA PHE A 29 3.26 6.34 -16.17
C PHE A 29 4.35 5.93 -15.19
N ASN A 30 4.87 6.91 -14.44
CA ASN A 30 5.62 6.64 -13.22
C ASN A 30 4.68 6.00 -12.20
N VAL A 31 5.23 5.21 -11.29
CA VAL A 31 4.47 4.56 -10.24
C VAL A 31 5.15 4.79 -8.91
N ILE A 32 4.39 5.32 -7.95
CA ILE A 32 4.84 5.53 -6.58
C ILE A 32 3.96 4.72 -5.65
N VAL A 33 4.57 3.84 -4.87
CA VAL A 33 3.93 3.15 -3.75
C VAL A 33 4.42 3.79 -2.46
N VAL A 34 3.51 4.42 -1.73
CA VAL A 34 3.75 4.95 -0.39
C VAL A 34 3.12 3.99 0.61
N THR A 35 3.96 3.33 1.42
CA THR A 35 3.49 2.44 2.49
C THR A 35 3.57 3.13 3.84
N LEU A 36 2.53 3.01 4.65
CA LEU A 36 2.43 3.60 5.99
C LEU A 36 2.50 2.49 7.03
N ASP A 37 3.48 2.52 7.93
CA ASP A 37 3.62 1.49 8.97
C ASP A 37 2.51 1.63 10.02
N THR A 38 1.83 0.51 10.32
CA THR A 38 0.77 0.33 11.33
C THR A 38 -0.46 1.24 11.24
N THR A 39 -0.62 2.00 10.15
CA THR A 39 -1.70 2.98 10.04
C THR A 39 -3.07 2.32 9.87
N ARG A 40 -3.95 2.47 10.85
CA ARG A 40 -5.35 2.04 10.77
C ARG A 40 -6.18 2.90 9.83
N ALA A 41 -7.08 2.27 9.06
CA ALA A 41 -8.05 2.98 8.23
C ALA A 41 -8.98 3.89 9.07
N ASP A 42 -9.50 3.39 10.20
CA ASP A 42 -10.45 4.08 11.08
C ASP A 42 -9.84 5.27 11.87
N ARG A 43 -8.62 5.70 11.52
CA ARG A 43 -7.90 6.83 12.11
C ARG A 43 -7.56 7.93 11.10
N LEU A 44 -8.17 7.90 9.92
CA LEU A 44 -7.97 8.89 8.85
C LEU A 44 -9.26 9.63 8.50
N GLY A 45 -9.13 10.91 8.12
CA GLY A 45 -10.27 11.74 7.69
C GLY A 45 -11.04 11.16 6.52
N ALA A 46 -10.32 10.63 5.52
CA ALA A 46 -10.87 9.92 4.36
C ALA A 46 -11.81 8.76 4.71
N TYR A 47 -11.63 8.16 5.89
CA TYR A 47 -12.43 7.04 6.40
C TYR A 47 -13.45 7.48 7.46
N GLY A 48 -13.66 8.80 7.64
CA GLY A 48 -14.67 9.37 8.51
C GLY A 48 -14.21 9.67 9.94
N PHE A 49 -12.90 9.63 10.22
CA PHE A 49 -12.37 9.96 11.54
C PHE A 49 -12.02 11.46 11.66
N ASP A 50 -12.50 12.13 12.71
CA ASP A 50 -12.35 13.58 12.91
C ASP A 50 -11.26 13.96 13.95
N GLY A 51 -10.60 12.97 14.56
CA GLY A 51 -9.64 13.19 15.64
C GLY A 51 -8.23 13.61 15.19
N VAL A 52 -7.95 13.58 13.89
CA VAL A 52 -6.66 14.01 13.30
C VAL A 52 -6.91 14.67 11.95
N GLN A 53 -6.10 15.67 11.61
CA GLN A 53 -6.13 16.31 10.30
C GLN A 53 -5.16 15.60 9.35
N THR A 54 -5.70 15.03 8.28
CA THR A 54 -4.94 14.35 7.20
C THR A 54 -5.26 14.94 5.82
N PRO A 55 -5.11 16.26 5.63
CA PRO A 55 -5.60 16.94 4.43
C PRO A 55 -5.00 16.40 3.12
N VAL A 56 -3.78 15.85 3.13
CA VAL A 56 -3.14 15.33 1.92
C VAL A 56 -3.75 13.99 1.54
N ILE A 57 -3.79 13.04 2.49
CA ILE A 57 -4.40 11.71 2.28
C ILE A 57 -5.89 11.87 1.95
N ASP A 58 -6.59 12.78 2.64
CA ASP A 58 -8.00 13.08 2.37
C ASP A 58 -8.21 13.65 0.96
N SER A 59 -7.28 14.47 0.46
CA SER A 59 -7.33 14.98 -0.92
C SER A 59 -7.09 13.86 -1.93
N LEU A 60 -6.08 13.02 -1.71
CA LEU A 60 -5.78 11.86 -2.57
C LEU A 60 -6.97 10.89 -2.63
N ALA A 61 -7.64 10.66 -1.50
CA ALA A 61 -8.85 9.83 -1.45
C ALA A 61 -10.04 10.47 -2.17
N ARG A 62 -10.25 11.77 -1.98
CA ARG A 62 -11.36 12.52 -2.60
C ARG A 62 -11.22 12.64 -4.12
N GLU A 63 -10.00 12.74 -4.61
CA GLU A 63 -9.70 12.95 -6.04
C GLU A 63 -9.32 11.63 -6.75
N GLY A 64 -8.97 10.59 -6.01
CA GLY A 64 -8.62 9.27 -6.51
C GLY A 64 -9.70 8.23 -6.25
N ILE A 65 -9.25 7.00 -6.02
CA ILE A 65 -10.03 5.82 -5.70
C ILE A 65 -9.75 5.44 -4.25
N LEU A 66 -10.76 5.52 -3.40
CA LEU A 66 -10.71 5.10 -2.00
C LEU A 66 -11.28 3.68 -1.86
N PHE A 67 -10.50 2.75 -1.32
CA PHE A 67 -10.99 1.42 -0.95
C PHE A 67 -11.42 1.43 0.51
N GLN A 68 -12.73 1.32 0.76
CA GLN A 68 -13.27 1.39 2.12
C GLN A 68 -12.91 0.19 2.99
N ARG A 69 -12.66 -0.97 2.37
CA ARG A 69 -12.48 -2.27 3.04
C ARG A 69 -11.24 -3.00 2.53
N ALA A 70 -10.07 -2.39 2.71
CA ALA A 70 -8.78 -3.01 2.41
C ALA A 70 -8.17 -3.70 3.64
N TYR A 71 -7.65 -4.91 3.45
CA TYR A 71 -7.17 -5.75 4.53
C TYR A 71 -5.73 -6.23 4.34
N ALA A 72 -4.93 -6.02 5.38
CA ALA A 72 -3.63 -6.65 5.54
C ALA A 72 -3.77 -8.16 5.71
N VAL A 73 -2.84 -8.91 5.13
CA VAL A 73 -2.81 -10.37 5.27
C VAL A 73 -2.19 -10.82 6.59
N THR A 74 -1.42 -9.95 7.23
CA THR A 74 -0.72 -10.22 8.50
C THR A 74 -0.48 -8.90 9.24
N PRO A 75 -0.60 -8.87 10.56
CA PRO A 75 -0.33 -7.69 11.37
C PRO A 75 1.17 -7.54 11.67
N LEU A 76 2.03 -7.72 10.65
CA LEU A 76 3.48 -7.68 10.76
C LEU A 76 4.11 -7.12 9.46
N THR A 77 5.10 -6.24 9.62
CA THR A 77 5.72 -5.46 8.54
C THR A 77 6.27 -6.28 7.38
N LEU A 78 7.30 -7.11 7.59
CA LEU A 78 7.99 -7.86 6.53
C LEU A 78 7.05 -8.81 5.76
N PRO A 79 6.27 -9.71 6.40
CA PRO A 79 5.40 -10.61 5.65
C PRO A 79 4.25 -9.86 4.95
N SER A 80 3.76 -8.73 5.49
CA SER A 80 2.72 -7.95 4.81
C SER A 80 3.27 -7.25 3.56
N HIS A 81 4.46 -6.64 3.64
CA HIS A 81 5.13 -6.07 2.47
C HIS A 81 5.48 -7.15 1.44
N THR A 82 5.92 -8.34 1.87
CA THR A 82 6.17 -9.47 0.96
C THR A 82 4.91 -9.84 0.19
N SER A 83 3.76 -9.87 0.84
CA SER A 83 2.48 -10.12 0.20
C SER A 83 2.05 -8.99 -0.74
N LEU A 84 2.23 -7.73 -0.34
CA LEU A 84 1.93 -6.57 -1.18
C LEU A 84 2.76 -6.56 -2.48
N PHE A 85 4.06 -6.82 -2.37
CA PHE A 85 5.00 -6.76 -3.50
C PHE A 85 5.10 -8.05 -4.33
N SER A 86 4.64 -9.19 -3.83
CA SER A 86 4.57 -10.44 -4.62
C SER A 86 3.17 -10.78 -5.10
N GLY A 87 2.14 -10.12 -4.56
CA GLY A 87 0.75 -10.44 -4.83
C GLY A 87 0.37 -11.86 -4.39
N THR A 88 1.14 -12.47 -3.49
CA THR A 88 0.92 -13.84 -3.00
C THR A 88 0.70 -13.84 -1.50
N TYR A 89 -0.02 -14.85 -0.99
CA TYR A 89 -0.24 -14.98 0.44
C TYR A 89 0.98 -15.57 1.16
N PRO A 90 1.10 -15.37 2.49
CA PRO A 90 2.18 -15.96 3.26
C PRO A 90 2.36 -17.49 3.17
N PRO A 91 1.33 -18.33 2.89
CA PRO A 91 1.54 -19.76 2.64
C PRO A 91 2.29 -20.07 1.35
N HIS A 92 2.27 -19.15 0.39
CA HIS A 92 2.97 -19.29 -0.87
C HIS A 92 4.42 -18.81 -0.73
N HIS A 93 4.64 -17.57 -0.29
CA HIS A 93 5.99 -16.99 -0.20
C HIS A 93 6.78 -17.42 1.04
N GLY A 94 6.14 -18.02 2.05
CA GLY A 94 6.81 -18.65 3.20
C GLY A 94 7.30 -17.70 4.30
N VAL A 95 7.22 -16.38 4.09
CA VAL A 95 7.59 -15.35 5.09
C VAL A 95 6.40 -15.13 6.03
N ARG A 96 6.57 -15.40 7.33
CA ARG A 96 5.47 -15.45 8.32
C ARG A 96 5.72 -14.63 9.59
N ASP A 97 6.90 -14.02 9.71
CA ASP A 97 7.32 -13.18 10.83
C ASP A 97 8.36 -12.16 10.32
N ASN A 98 8.59 -11.09 11.08
CA ASN A 98 9.66 -10.13 10.82
C ASN A 98 11.06 -10.72 11.08
N GLY A 99 11.16 -11.79 11.89
CA GLY A 99 12.44 -12.34 12.34
C GLY A 99 12.72 -13.76 11.90
N GLY A 100 13.90 -13.98 11.34
CA GLY A 100 14.36 -15.32 10.94
C GLY A 100 13.74 -15.82 9.63
N PHE A 101 13.05 -14.95 8.91
CA PHE A 101 12.55 -15.19 7.55
C PHE A 101 13.27 -14.26 6.57
N ILE A 102 13.43 -14.74 5.34
CA ILE A 102 14.01 -14.01 4.22
C ILE A 102 13.05 -14.27 3.06
N VAL A 103 12.73 -13.23 2.29
CA VAL A 103 11.98 -13.37 1.04
C VAL A 103 12.82 -14.22 0.09
N PRO A 104 12.33 -15.38 -0.38
CA PRO A 104 13.09 -16.23 -1.28
C PRO A 104 13.31 -15.56 -2.64
N ASP A 105 14.48 -15.82 -3.25
CA ASP A 105 14.84 -15.30 -4.58
C ASP A 105 13.89 -15.78 -5.69
N GLU A 106 13.15 -16.88 -5.45
CA GLU A 106 12.18 -17.41 -6.38
C GLU A 106 10.84 -16.66 -6.38
N ILE A 107 10.60 -15.80 -5.38
CA ILE A 107 9.39 -14.98 -5.29
C ILE A 107 9.61 -13.68 -6.04
N THR A 108 9.13 -13.63 -7.28
CA THR A 108 9.21 -12.41 -8.11
C THR A 108 8.45 -11.26 -7.47
N THR A 109 9.14 -10.12 -7.29
CA THR A 109 8.58 -8.91 -6.73
C THR A 109 8.10 -7.94 -7.82
N LEU A 110 7.23 -7.00 -7.44
CA LEU A 110 6.76 -5.90 -8.27
C LEU A 110 7.90 -5.05 -8.82
N ALA A 111 8.94 -4.79 -8.01
CA ALA A 111 10.11 -4.02 -8.43
C ALA A 111 10.89 -4.73 -9.54
N GLU A 112 11.07 -6.04 -9.45
CA GLU A 112 11.73 -6.83 -10.52
C GLU A 112 10.98 -6.73 -11.84
N ILE A 113 9.64 -6.78 -11.81
CA ILE A 113 8.82 -6.67 -13.01
C ILE A 113 8.98 -5.28 -13.63
N TYR A 114 8.90 -4.20 -12.84
CA TYR A 114 9.13 -2.85 -13.34
C TYR A 114 10.53 -2.67 -13.94
N LYS A 115 11.55 -3.13 -13.24
CA LYS A 115 12.94 -3.09 -13.72
C LYS A 115 13.09 -3.83 -15.06
N SER A 116 12.54 -5.03 -15.17
CA SER A 116 12.57 -5.81 -16.41
C SER A 116 11.77 -5.15 -17.55
N SER A 117 10.82 -4.28 -17.22
CA SER A 117 9.98 -3.51 -18.15
C SER A 117 10.58 -2.15 -18.53
N GLY A 118 11.83 -1.87 -18.12
CA GLY A 118 12.58 -0.68 -18.51
C GLY A 118 12.40 0.53 -17.59
N TYR A 119 11.84 0.33 -16.39
CA TYR A 119 11.73 1.38 -15.39
C TYR A 119 13.02 1.46 -14.58
N GLU A 120 13.38 2.68 -14.16
CA GLU A 120 14.33 2.85 -13.06
C GLU A 120 13.60 2.60 -11.74
N THR A 121 14.24 1.86 -10.84
CA THR A 121 13.57 1.39 -9.61
C THR A 121 14.29 1.89 -8.36
N ALA A 122 13.54 2.45 -7.42
CA ALA A 122 14.10 2.90 -6.15
C ALA A 122 13.20 2.59 -4.94
N GLY A 123 13.82 2.20 -3.82
CA GLY A 123 13.17 1.94 -2.54
C GLY A 123 13.82 2.75 -1.42
N PHE A 124 13.02 3.46 -0.64
CA PHE A 124 13.46 4.22 0.54
C PHE A 124 12.68 3.70 1.75
N VAL A 125 13.36 2.95 2.61
CA VAL A 125 12.73 2.26 3.73
C VAL A 125 13.05 2.90 5.07
N ALA A 126 12.08 2.79 5.97
CA ALA A 126 12.12 3.40 7.31
C ALA A 126 12.27 2.39 8.45
N ALA A 127 12.09 1.09 8.20
CA ALA A 127 12.13 0.05 9.24
C ALA A 127 13.25 -0.97 8.96
N TYR A 128 14.04 -1.31 9.98
CA TYR A 128 15.14 -2.29 9.84
C TYR A 128 14.67 -3.71 9.46
N VAL A 129 13.40 -4.04 9.73
CA VAL A 129 12.77 -5.29 9.27
C VAL A 129 12.59 -5.36 7.75
N LEU A 130 12.85 -4.25 7.04
CA LEU A 130 12.85 -4.15 5.58
C LEU A 130 14.26 -3.99 5.00
N ASP A 131 15.32 -4.16 5.80
CA ASP A 131 16.71 -4.18 5.32
C ASP A 131 16.90 -5.22 4.20
N ALA A 132 17.77 -4.91 3.22
CA ALA A 132 18.03 -5.75 2.04
C ALA A 132 18.40 -7.20 2.41
N ARG A 133 18.94 -7.43 3.62
CA ARG A 133 19.27 -8.77 4.10
C ARG A 133 18.06 -9.68 4.27
N TRP A 134 16.84 -9.13 4.25
CA TRP A 134 15.58 -9.87 4.29
C TRP A 134 14.95 -10.08 2.91
N GLY A 135 15.57 -9.59 1.82
CA GLY A 135 15.23 -9.93 0.44
C GLY A 135 14.10 -9.13 -0.21
N LEU A 136 13.64 -8.03 0.40
CA LEU A 136 12.66 -7.13 -0.24
C LEU A 136 13.30 -6.10 -1.18
N ASP A 137 14.63 -5.99 -1.20
CA ASP A 137 15.37 -5.11 -2.11
C ASP A 137 15.42 -5.64 -3.55
N GLN A 138 15.00 -6.90 -3.76
CA GLN A 138 14.95 -7.55 -5.07
C GLN A 138 14.27 -6.67 -6.11
N GLY A 139 15.00 -6.39 -7.19
CA GLY A 139 14.50 -5.60 -8.30
C GLY A 139 14.72 -4.10 -8.19
N PHE A 140 15.18 -3.56 -7.05
CA PHE A 140 15.51 -2.13 -6.93
C PHE A 140 16.92 -1.82 -7.46
N ASP A 141 17.09 -0.71 -8.19
CA ASP A 141 18.38 -0.17 -8.61
C ASP A 141 19.02 0.68 -7.51
N THR A 142 18.18 1.42 -6.78
CA THR A 142 18.54 2.17 -5.58
C THR A 142 17.74 1.66 -4.40
N TYR A 143 18.39 1.27 -3.31
CA TYR A 143 17.72 0.86 -2.08
C TYR A 143 18.41 1.52 -0.89
N VAL A 144 17.66 2.30 -0.10
CA VAL A 144 18.20 3.08 1.01
C VAL A 144 17.75 2.50 2.34
N ASP A 145 18.60 1.67 2.91
CA ASP A 145 18.42 0.92 4.15
C ASP A 145 19.63 1.07 5.10
N ASP A 146 20.39 2.16 4.98
CA ASP A 146 21.54 2.46 5.82
C ASP A 146 21.12 2.84 7.26
N PHE A 147 20.75 1.83 8.03
CA PHE A 147 20.40 1.93 9.44
C PHE A 147 21.66 1.89 10.32
N ASP A 148 21.81 2.85 11.24
CA ASP A 148 22.94 2.83 12.19
C ASP A 148 22.71 1.79 13.29
N VAL A 149 23.25 0.59 13.07
CA VAL A 149 23.23 -0.52 14.02
C VAL A 149 24.48 -0.57 14.92
N LYS A 150 25.37 0.43 14.87
CA LYS A 150 26.64 0.39 15.62
C LYS A 150 26.39 0.49 17.13
N GLY A 151 26.92 -0.50 17.87
CA GLY A 151 26.90 -0.53 19.33
C GLY A 151 25.72 -1.26 19.96
N GLN A 152 24.76 -1.75 19.17
CA GLN A 152 23.65 -2.54 19.68
C GLN A 152 24.05 -4.01 19.85
N ARG A 153 24.13 -4.47 21.10
CA ARG A 153 24.52 -5.85 21.45
C ARG A 153 23.39 -6.85 21.20
N PHE A 154 22.16 -6.34 21.13
CA PHE A 154 20.93 -7.01 20.73
C PHE A 154 20.10 -5.98 19.95
N ILE A 155 19.86 -6.21 18.66
CA ILE A 155 18.96 -5.38 17.86
C ILE A 155 17.55 -5.94 18.10
N ALA A 156 16.73 -5.23 18.88
CA ALA A 156 15.29 -5.47 18.81
C ALA A 156 14.87 -5.03 17.40
N MET A 157 14.35 -5.94 16.57
CA MET A 157 14.17 -5.66 15.14
C MET A 157 13.24 -4.46 14.86
N GLY A 158 12.29 -4.17 15.78
CA GLY A 158 11.43 -2.97 15.71
C GLY A 158 11.98 -1.73 16.45
N GLY A 159 13.25 -1.73 16.87
CA GLY A 159 13.86 -0.61 17.61
C GLY A 159 14.75 0.29 16.76
N VAL A 160 15.01 -0.07 15.50
CA VAL A 160 15.85 0.68 14.56
C VAL A 160 14.98 1.15 13.42
N GLN A 161 14.76 2.47 13.37
CA GLN A 161 13.86 3.12 12.45
C GLN A 161 14.44 4.46 11.96
N ARG A 162 13.91 4.96 10.85
CA ARG A 162 14.23 6.27 10.27
C ARG A 162 12.95 7.12 10.20
N PRO A 163 12.95 8.36 10.74
CA PRO A 163 11.80 9.25 10.66
C PRO A 163 11.39 9.58 9.21
N ALA A 164 10.08 9.76 8.97
CA ALA A 164 9.52 9.99 7.64
C ALA A 164 10.13 11.19 6.92
N ASN A 165 10.52 12.26 7.62
CA ASN A 165 11.16 13.40 6.97
C ASN A 165 12.50 13.04 6.35
N GLU A 166 13.30 12.18 6.98
CA GLU A 166 14.60 11.77 6.45
C GLU A 166 14.44 10.84 5.24
N VAL A 167 13.43 9.96 5.29
CA VAL A 167 13.05 9.11 4.15
C VAL A 167 12.62 9.97 2.96
N ILE A 168 11.72 10.93 3.18
CA ILE A 168 11.24 11.85 2.14
C ILE A 168 12.36 12.73 1.62
N ASP A 169 13.26 13.25 2.47
CA ASP A 169 14.39 14.06 2.03
C ASP A 169 15.25 13.30 1.00
N THR A 170 15.55 12.03 1.30
CA THR A 170 16.36 11.18 0.43
C THR A 170 15.62 10.79 -0.86
N ALA A 171 14.33 10.48 -0.76
CA ALA A 171 13.49 10.19 -1.92
C ALA A 171 13.37 11.40 -2.85
N LEU A 172 13.21 12.61 -2.30
CA LEU A 172 13.13 13.86 -3.06
C LEU A 172 14.46 14.20 -3.75
N GLU A 173 15.60 13.96 -3.09
CA GLU A 173 16.92 14.11 -3.72
C GLU A 173 17.06 13.18 -4.93
N TRP A 174 16.65 11.92 -4.76
CA TRP A 174 16.66 10.95 -5.86
C TRP A 174 15.71 11.38 -6.98
N MET A 175 14.48 11.80 -6.68
CA MET A 175 13.48 12.25 -7.68
C MET A 175 13.90 13.51 -8.44
N GLY A 176 14.71 14.38 -7.82
CA GLY A 176 15.25 15.60 -8.43
C GLY A 176 16.23 15.34 -9.58
N GLN A 177 16.70 14.11 -9.75
CA GLN A 177 17.58 13.73 -10.85
C GLN A 177 16.83 13.73 -12.19
N GLN A 178 17.47 14.25 -13.23
CA GLN A 178 16.90 14.33 -14.57
C GLN A 178 16.92 12.94 -15.23
N ARG A 179 15.76 12.47 -15.67
CA ARG A 179 15.57 11.13 -16.24
C ARG A 179 14.78 11.19 -17.54
N SER A 180 15.05 10.23 -18.43
CA SER A 180 14.31 10.01 -19.68
C SER A 180 13.44 8.75 -19.65
N THR A 181 13.56 7.93 -18.61
CA THR A 181 12.79 6.71 -18.40
C THR A 181 11.79 6.91 -17.26
N PRO A 182 10.63 6.23 -17.29
CA PRO A 182 9.71 6.23 -16.17
C PRO A 182 10.34 5.50 -14.97
N PHE A 183 9.77 5.72 -13.79
CA PHE A 183 10.27 5.10 -12.56
C PHE A 183 9.21 4.39 -11.75
N PHE A 184 9.64 3.37 -11.02
CA PHE A 184 8.90 2.74 -9.93
C PHE A 184 9.59 3.07 -8.62
N LEU A 185 8.87 3.75 -7.73
CA LEU A 185 9.39 4.25 -6.47
C LEU A 185 8.57 3.68 -5.31
N TRP A 186 9.26 3.07 -4.35
CA TRP A 186 8.70 2.71 -3.06
C TRP A 186 9.22 3.64 -1.97
N VAL A 187 8.30 4.25 -1.23
CA VAL A 187 8.57 5.05 -0.04
C VAL A 187 7.83 4.44 1.13
N HIS A 188 8.55 3.93 2.14
CA HIS A 188 7.95 3.39 3.36
C HIS A 188 8.15 4.38 4.51
N LEU A 189 7.05 4.77 5.17
CA LEU A 189 7.04 5.73 6.28
C LEU A 189 6.68 5.00 7.58
N TYR A 190 7.60 5.01 8.55
CA TYR A 190 7.46 4.24 9.79
C TYR A 190 6.57 4.92 10.84
N ASP A 191 6.46 6.25 10.79
CA ASP A 191 6.20 7.05 11.98
C ASP A 191 5.01 6.61 12.81
N PRO A 192 3.80 6.28 12.31
CA PRO A 192 2.66 5.89 13.14
C PRO A 192 2.83 4.61 13.97
N HIS A 193 4.05 4.15 14.22
CA HIS A 193 4.45 2.98 14.98
C HIS A 193 5.01 3.36 16.37
N ALA A 194 4.81 2.51 17.37
CA ALA A 194 5.41 2.69 18.70
C ALA A 194 6.95 2.86 18.60
N PRO A 195 7.59 3.78 19.37
CA PRO A 195 7.13 4.41 20.61
C PRO A 195 6.30 5.69 20.47
N TYR A 196 5.91 6.08 19.26
CA TYR A 196 5.10 7.25 18.97
C TYR A 196 5.75 8.61 19.35
N GLU A 197 6.77 9.01 18.59
CA GLU A 197 7.68 10.13 18.86
C GLU A 197 7.63 11.25 17.81
N ALA A 198 6.45 11.54 17.25
CA ALA A 198 6.24 12.65 16.32
C ALA A 198 7.00 13.94 16.70
N PRO A 199 7.61 14.65 15.72
CA PRO A 199 8.29 15.90 15.98
C PRO A 199 7.31 17.05 16.26
N GLU A 200 7.83 18.18 16.75
CA GLU A 200 7.06 19.43 16.78
C GLU A 200 6.81 19.95 15.35
N PRO A 201 5.66 20.59 15.08
CA PRO A 201 4.61 20.97 16.03
C PRO A 201 3.57 19.87 16.29
N TYR A 202 3.68 18.69 15.67
CA TYR A 202 2.66 17.64 15.71
C TYR A 202 2.46 17.08 17.12
N LYS A 203 3.56 16.84 17.84
CA LYS A 203 3.54 16.43 19.25
C LYS A 203 2.68 17.35 20.11
N SER A 204 2.88 18.67 20.02
CA SER A 204 2.11 19.63 20.81
C SER A 204 0.69 19.87 20.27
N ARG A 205 0.42 19.60 18.99
CA ARG A 205 -0.93 19.71 18.40
C ARG A 205 -1.87 18.61 18.86
N TYR A 206 -1.36 17.43 19.18
CA TYR A 206 -2.15 16.26 19.61
C TYR A 206 -1.74 15.76 21.01
N PRO A 207 -1.90 16.59 22.06
CA PRO A 207 -1.48 16.24 23.40
C PRO A 207 -2.27 15.02 23.92
N GLY A 208 -1.55 13.98 24.36
CA GLY A 208 -2.14 12.74 24.87
C GLY A 208 -2.56 11.73 23.79
N SER A 209 -2.36 12.05 22.51
CA SER A 209 -2.67 11.18 21.37
C SER A 209 -1.44 11.04 20.45
N PRO A 210 -0.33 10.43 20.92
CA PRO A 210 0.93 10.45 20.18
C PRO A 210 0.87 9.71 18.84
N TYR A 211 0.10 8.61 18.74
CA TYR A 211 -0.18 7.93 17.47
C TYR A 211 -0.86 8.86 16.44
N LEU A 212 -1.81 9.70 16.87
CA LEU A 212 -2.44 10.69 15.98
C LEU A 212 -1.49 11.82 15.58
N ALA A 213 -0.53 12.17 16.46
CA ALA A 213 0.52 13.13 16.12
C ALA A 213 1.38 12.62 14.96
N GLU A 214 1.69 11.32 14.93
CA GLU A 214 2.47 10.72 13.86
C GLU A 214 1.68 10.57 12.57
N ILE A 215 0.40 10.20 12.63
CA ILE A 215 -0.46 10.24 11.44
C ILE A 215 -0.42 11.63 10.79
N ALA A 216 -0.56 12.70 11.58
CA ALA A 216 -0.52 14.06 11.06
C ALA A 216 0.87 14.46 10.51
N PHE A 217 1.95 13.94 11.10
CA PHE A 217 3.31 14.15 10.62
C PHE A 217 3.55 13.43 9.28
N THR A 218 3.13 12.16 9.20
CA THR A 218 3.18 11.33 8.00
C THR A 218 2.39 11.94 6.86
N ASP A 219 1.16 12.41 7.10
CA ASP A 219 0.35 13.11 6.09
C ASP A 219 1.11 14.32 5.52
N ASN A 220 1.79 15.10 6.37
CA ASN A 220 2.61 16.22 5.90
C ASN A 220 3.80 15.77 5.05
N GLN A 221 4.46 14.66 5.41
CA GLN A 221 5.57 14.10 4.64
C GLN A 221 5.10 13.61 3.27
N ILE A 222 3.92 12.99 3.17
CA ILE A 222 3.28 12.68 1.89
C ILE A 222 3.03 13.97 1.10
N GLY A 223 2.57 15.04 1.75
CA GLY A 223 2.36 16.35 1.12
C GLY A 223 3.59 16.90 0.41
N ARG A 224 4.77 16.76 1.02
CA ARG A 224 6.04 17.17 0.41
C ARG A 224 6.38 16.39 -0.86
N LEU A 225 6.06 15.09 -0.87
CA LEU A 225 6.23 14.24 -2.04
C LEU A 225 5.30 14.67 -3.18
N ILE A 226 4.02 14.95 -2.87
CA ILE A 226 3.04 15.44 -3.85
C ILE A 226 3.45 16.81 -4.40
N GLU A 227 3.84 17.75 -3.54
CA GLU A 227 4.30 19.09 -3.95
C GLU A 227 5.51 18.99 -4.90
N ALA A 228 6.44 18.08 -4.67
CA ALA A 228 7.58 17.87 -5.56
C ALA A 228 7.16 17.33 -6.95
N LEU A 229 6.14 16.46 -7.02
CA LEU A 229 5.58 15.99 -8.29
C LEU A 229 4.89 17.12 -9.05
N GLU A 230 4.13 17.96 -8.35
CA GLU A 230 3.48 19.13 -8.94
C GLU A 230 4.50 20.14 -9.46
N MET A 231 5.51 20.48 -8.66
CA MET A 231 6.57 21.42 -9.03
C MET A 231 7.43 20.93 -10.20
N SER A 232 7.60 19.61 -10.33
CA SER A 232 8.33 19.00 -11.45
C SER A 232 7.47 18.74 -12.69
N GLY A 233 6.15 18.98 -12.61
CA GLY A 233 5.20 18.71 -13.69
C GLY A 233 4.94 17.22 -13.94
N LYS A 234 5.36 16.33 -13.03
CA LYS A 234 5.22 14.87 -13.17
C LYS A 234 3.94 14.32 -12.53
N ARG A 235 3.16 15.15 -11.83
CA ARG A 235 1.93 14.72 -11.14
C ARG A 235 0.93 14.05 -12.08
N ASP A 236 0.81 14.54 -13.31
CA ASP A 236 -0.11 14.01 -14.32
C ASP A 236 0.47 12.80 -15.08
N GLU A 237 1.74 12.48 -14.85
CA GLU A 237 2.46 11.33 -15.42
C GLU A 237 2.73 10.25 -14.36
N THR A 238 2.02 10.27 -13.23
CA THR A 238 2.32 9.41 -12.07
C THR A 238 1.07 8.79 -11.48
N PHE A 239 1.08 7.46 -11.30
CA PHE A 239 0.17 6.76 -10.42
C PHE A 239 0.73 6.74 -9.00
N ILE A 240 -0.12 7.07 -8.02
CA ILE A 240 0.28 7.11 -6.61
C ILE A 240 -0.62 6.15 -5.84
N ILE A 241 -0.02 5.17 -5.18
CA ILE A 241 -0.69 4.17 -4.36
C ILE A 241 -0.28 4.44 -2.93
N VAL A 242 -1.26 4.70 -2.05
CA VAL A 242 -1.04 4.84 -0.61
C VAL A 242 -1.70 3.67 0.08
N ALA A 243 -0.93 2.87 0.82
CA ALA A 243 -1.44 1.72 1.56
C ALA A 243 -0.78 1.65 2.93
N ALA A 244 -1.49 1.20 3.97
CA ALA A 244 -0.79 0.72 5.17
C ALA A 244 -0.51 -0.76 5.06
N ASP A 245 0.62 -1.21 5.59
CA ASP A 245 1.01 -2.61 5.60
C ASP A 245 0.19 -3.43 6.61
N HIS A 246 -0.12 -2.85 7.77
CA HIS A 246 -1.06 -3.36 8.75
C HIS A 246 -1.57 -2.24 9.65
N GLY A 247 -2.40 -2.59 10.63
CA GLY A 247 -2.92 -1.67 11.65
C GLY A 247 -2.16 -1.75 12.97
N GLU A 248 -2.72 -1.08 13.98
CA GLU A 248 -2.20 -0.97 15.33
C GLU A 248 -3.33 -1.21 16.35
N SER A 249 -3.16 -2.09 17.33
CA SER A 249 -4.29 -2.45 18.21
C SER A 249 -4.63 -1.34 19.19
N LEU A 250 -3.65 -0.50 19.58
CA LEU A 250 -3.87 0.67 20.46
C LEU A 250 -4.55 0.32 21.80
N GLY A 251 -4.31 -0.88 22.33
CA GLY A 251 -4.95 -1.40 23.54
C GLY A 251 -6.29 -2.11 23.31
N ASP A 252 -6.81 -2.12 22.08
CA ASP A 252 -8.04 -2.83 21.73
C ASP A 252 -7.87 -4.33 22.05
N HIS A 253 -8.91 -4.91 22.67
CA HIS A 253 -8.91 -6.32 23.08
C HIS A 253 -7.72 -6.76 23.97
N GLY A 254 -7.03 -5.80 24.61
CA GLY A 254 -5.90 -6.06 25.50
C GLY A 254 -4.54 -6.18 24.81
N GLU A 255 -4.47 -5.95 23.50
CA GLU A 255 -3.20 -5.88 22.75
C GLU A 255 -2.75 -4.43 22.63
N ILE A 256 -1.56 -4.11 23.16
CA ILE A 256 -1.06 -2.73 23.18
C ILE A 256 -0.53 -2.28 21.81
N GLN A 257 0.16 -3.20 21.13
CA GLN A 257 0.75 -2.99 19.82
C GLN A 257 0.04 -3.89 18.78
N HIS A 258 0.79 -4.56 17.92
CA HIS A 258 0.28 -5.45 16.88
C HIS A 258 1.05 -6.78 16.91
N GLY A 259 0.57 -7.74 16.12
CA GLY A 259 1.20 -9.05 15.91
C GLY A 259 0.38 -10.20 16.47
N PHE A 260 -0.29 -10.08 17.61
CA PHE A 260 -1.02 -11.19 18.23
C PHE A 260 -2.39 -11.45 17.63
N PHE A 261 -3.16 -10.40 17.35
CA PHE A 261 -4.52 -10.55 16.86
C PHE A 261 -4.68 -10.07 15.42
N ILE A 262 -5.68 -10.67 14.76
CA ILE A 262 -6.11 -10.31 13.40
C ILE A 262 -7.49 -9.65 13.44
N TYR A 263 -7.74 -8.81 14.45
CA TYR A 263 -8.95 -7.99 14.53
C TYR A 263 -8.86 -6.77 13.61
N GLU A 264 -9.97 -6.04 13.42
CA GLU A 264 -10.03 -4.88 12.52
C GLU A 264 -8.92 -3.85 12.83
N GLY A 265 -8.66 -3.57 14.11
CA GLY A 265 -7.59 -2.64 14.51
C GLY A 265 -6.20 -3.04 14.01
N ALA A 266 -5.95 -4.32 13.75
CA ALA A 266 -4.66 -4.82 13.28
C ALA A 266 -4.62 -5.10 11.77
N THR A 267 -5.78 -5.28 11.11
CA THR A 267 -5.83 -5.71 9.69
C THR A 267 -6.58 -4.76 8.76
N HIS A 268 -7.47 -3.89 9.22
CA HIS A 268 -8.20 -2.96 8.36
C HIS A 268 -7.37 -1.70 8.11
N VAL A 269 -6.87 -1.58 6.89
CA VAL A 269 -5.83 -0.61 6.50
C VAL A 269 -6.34 0.35 5.42
N PRO A 270 -5.82 1.58 5.34
CA PRO A 270 -6.08 2.45 4.22
C PRO A 270 -5.49 1.86 2.93
N LEU A 271 -6.23 2.04 1.83
CA LEU A 271 -5.75 1.84 0.47
C LEU A 271 -6.41 2.89 -0.42
N ILE A 272 -5.57 3.71 -1.06
CA ILE A 272 -5.98 4.79 -1.96
C ILE A 272 -5.12 4.70 -3.22
N ILE A 273 -5.75 4.82 -4.38
CA ILE A 273 -5.06 4.94 -5.67
C ILE A 273 -5.39 6.31 -6.26
N SER A 274 -4.39 7.12 -6.55
CA SER A 274 -4.53 8.39 -7.24
C SER A 274 -3.97 8.26 -8.66
N THR A 275 -4.76 8.71 -9.63
CA THR A 275 -4.42 8.69 -11.06
C THR A 275 -4.68 10.08 -11.66
N PRO A 276 -4.16 10.39 -12.85
CA PRO A 276 -4.48 11.64 -13.55
C PRO A 276 -5.81 11.60 -14.33
N PHE A 277 -6.56 10.49 -14.25
CA PHE A 277 -7.75 10.28 -15.07
C PHE A 277 -9.00 10.78 -14.35
N GLU A 278 -9.64 11.81 -14.91
CA GLU A 278 -10.87 12.41 -14.36
C GLU A 278 -12.05 11.42 -14.37
N GLU A 279 -12.08 10.48 -15.32
CA GLU A 279 -13.15 9.50 -15.49
C GLU A 279 -13.31 8.55 -14.30
N ILE A 280 -12.25 8.36 -13.51
CA ILE A 280 -12.23 7.49 -12.32
C ILE A 280 -11.89 8.26 -11.05
N SER A 281 -12.07 9.59 -11.07
CA SER A 281 -11.87 10.46 -9.91
C SER A 281 -13.01 10.36 -8.91
N GLY A 282 -12.68 10.32 -7.62
CA GLY A 282 -13.65 10.31 -6.52
C GLY A 282 -14.41 9.00 -6.35
N VAL A 283 -13.90 7.89 -6.89
CA VAL A 283 -14.50 6.57 -6.72
C VAL A 283 -14.34 6.07 -5.29
N GLN A 284 -15.40 5.49 -4.74
CA GLN A 284 -15.34 4.77 -3.46
C GLN A 284 -15.69 3.30 -3.70
N ALA A 285 -14.67 2.45 -3.68
CA ALA A 285 -14.83 1.00 -3.76
C ALA A 285 -15.22 0.46 -2.38
N THR A 286 -16.30 -0.34 -2.33
CA THR A 286 -16.90 -0.82 -1.07
C THR A 286 -16.65 -2.30 -0.80
N GLU A 287 -16.18 -3.01 -1.81
CA GLU A 287 -15.81 -4.41 -1.80
C GLU A 287 -14.65 -4.68 -0.85
N VAL A 288 -14.61 -5.89 -0.30
CA VAL A 288 -13.43 -6.35 0.46
C VAL A 288 -12.27 -6.64 -0.50
N VAL A 289 -11.12 -6.02 -0.22
CA VAL A 289 -9.87 -6.20 -0.97
C VAL A 289 -8.73 -6.50 -0.02
N SER A 290 -7.68 -7.13 -0.53
CA SER A 290 -6.50 -7.51 0.25
C SER A 290 -5.25 -6.82 -0.30
N LEU A 291 -4.23 -6.62 0.53
CA LEU A 291 -2.96 -6.03 0.07
C LEU A 291 -2.28 -6.84 -1.04
N ILE A 292 -2.55 -8.15 -1.16
CA ILE A 292 -2.06 -8.95 -2.31
C ILE A 292 -2.67 -8.52 -3.65
N ASP A 293 -3.78 -7.78 -3.63
CA ASP A 293 -4.42 -7.26 -4.83
C ASP A 293 -3.68 -6.03 -5.39
N VAL A 294 -2.76 -5.42 -4.62
CA VAL A 294 -2.04 -4.20 -5.02
C VAL A 294 -1.12 -4.46 -6.21
N MET A 295 -0.26 -5.48 -6.15
CA MET A 295 0.63 -5.85 -7.27
C MET A 295 -0.12 -6.08 -8.59
N PRO A 296 -1.10 -6.99 -8.69
CA PRO A 296 -1.80 -7.21 -9.96
C PRO A 296 -2.56 -5.97 -10.43
N THR A 297 -3.08 -5.13 -9.52
CA THR A 297 -3.74 -3.88 -9.90
C THR A 297 -2.76 -2.90 -10.54
N ILE A 298 -1.59 -2.69 -9.93
CA ILE A 298 -0.57 -1.78 -10.42
C ILE A 298 -0.01 -2.24 -11.78
N LEU A 299 0.19 -3.56 -11.95
CA LEU A 299 0.63 -4.15 -13.21
C LEU A 299 -0.42 -3.99 -14.31
N ASP A 300 -1.69 -4.29 -14.02
CA ASP A 300 -2.81 -4.09 -14.94
C ASP A 300 -2.95 -2.62 -15.36
N MET A 301 -2.90 -1.70 -14.40
CA MET A 301 -2.91 -0.26 -14.65
C MET A 301 -1.75 0.19 -15.55
N SER A 302 -0.60 -0.47 -15.44
CA SER A 302 0.60 -0.18 -16.23
C SER A 302 0.62 -0.93 -17.57
N GLY A 303 -0.34 -1.82 -17.82
CA GLY A 303 -0.38 -2.70 -18.98
C GLY A 303 0.78 -3.71 -19.02
N LEU A 304 1.26 -4.13 -17.84
CA LEU A 304 2.30 -5.14 -17.67
C LEU A 304 1.68 -6.51 -17.39
N GLU A 305 2.39 -7.58 -17.74
CA GLU A 305 1.91 -8.95 -17.53
C GLU A 305 1.88 -9.29 -16.02
N ILE A 306 0.75 -9.85 -15.57
CA ILE A 306 0.60 -10.36 -14.20
C ILE A 306 1.14 -11.79 -14.17
N PRO A 307 2.17 -12.10 -13.35
CA PRO A 307 2.70 -13.47 -13.26
C PRO A 307 1.66 -14.49 -12.80
N GLU A 308 1.73 -15.72 -13.33
CA GLU A 308 0.82 -16.82 -12.98
C GLU A 308 0.83 -17.15 -11.46
N ALA A 309 1.95 -16.91 -10.78
CA ALA A 309 2.09 -17.14 -9.35
C ALA A 309 1.27 -16.16 -8.47
N VAL A 310 0.90 -14.98 -9.01
CA VAL A 310 0.12 -13.98 -8.28
C VAL A 310 -1.24 -14.55 -7.88
N GLN A 311 -1.58 -14.44 -6.61
CA GLN A 311 -2.82 -14.94 -6.02
C GLN A 311 -3.86 -13.84 -5.80
N GLY A 312 -3.43 -12.58 -5.82
CA GLY A 312 -4.31 -11.42 -5.79
C GLY A 312 -5.05 -11.21 -7.12
N GLN A 313 -6.02 -10.32 -7.11
CA GLN A 313 -6.80 -9.96 -8.28
C GLN A 313 -6.69 -8.46 -8.55
N SER A 314 -6.53 -8.08 -9.82
CA SER A 314 -6.59 -6.68 -10.20
C SER A 314 -7.92 -6.05 -9.75
N LEU A 315 -7.83 -4.86 -9.16
CA LEU A 315 -8.95 -4.09 -8.65
C LEU A 315 -9.51 -3.10 -9.68
N THR A 316 -8.95 -3.03 -10.90
CA THR A 316 -9.39 -2.10 -11.94
C THR A 316 -10.89 -2.17 -12.22
N SER A 317 -11.47 -3.38 -12.17
CA SER A 317 -12.91 -3.56 -12.32
C SER A 317 -13.73 -2.84 -11.25
N LEU A 318 -13.20 -2.61 -10.05
CA LEU A 318 -13.94 -1.97 -8.94
C LEU A 318 -14.07 -0.46 -9.10
N PHE A 319 -13.27 0.14 -9.98
CA PHE A 319 -13.28 1.57 -10.24
C PHE A 319 -13.45 1.94 -11.71
N LEU A 320 -13.88 0.98 -12.53
CA LEU A 320 -14.32 1.19 -13.92
C LEU A 320 -15.82 0.89 -14.04
N GLU A 321 -16.54 1.74 -14.77
CA GLU A 321 -18.00 1.61 -14.91
C GLU A 321 -18.42 0.27 -15.53
N GLY A 322 -19.37 -0.41 -14.89
CA GLY A 322 -20.07 -1.56 -15.47
C GLY A 322 -19.56 -2.95 -15.09
N ALA A 323 -18.60 -3.06 -14.17
CA ALA A 323 -18.23 -4.37 -13.60
C ALA A 323 -19.27 -4.85 -12.59
N ALA A 324 -19.70 -6.10 -12.72
CA ALA A 324 -20.47 -6.75 -11.67
C ALA A 324 -19.54 -7.07 -10.49
N SER A 325 -19.91 -6.61 -9.30
CA SER A 325 -19.19 -6.93 -8.07
C SER A 325 -19.44 -8.40 -7.70
N GLU A 326 -18.42 -9.25 -7.83
CA GLU A 326 -18.46 -10.62 -7.31
C GLU A 326 -18.21 -10.63 -5.81
N LYS A 327 -18.83 -11.58 -5.10
CA LYS A 327 -18.58 -11.74 -3.67
C LYS A 327 -17.14 -12.16 -3.44
N ARG A 328 -16.33 -11.26 -2.87
CA ARG A 328 -14.92 -11.51 -2.51
C ARG A 328 -14.79 -11.97 -1.06
N PHE A 329 -13.72 -12.71 -0.81
CA PHE A 329 -13.26 -13.05 0.53
C PHE A 329 -11.79 -12.67 0.64
N VAL A 330 -11.38 -12.20 1.81
CA VAL A 330 -9.99 -11.91 2.13
C VAL A 330 -9.49 -12.83 3.23
N TYR A 331 -8.20 -13.14 3.19
CA TYR A 331 -7.51 -13.98 4.15
C TYR A 331 -6.53 -13.14 4.97
N SER A 332 -6.49 -13.38 6.28
CA SER A 332 -5.47 -12.83 7.16
C SER A 332 -5.01 -13.89 8.16
N GLU A 333 -3.78 -13.80 8.63
CA GLU A 333 -3.23 -14.69 9.64
C GLU A 333 -2.22 -13.99 10.55
N THR A 334 -1.88 -14.65 11.65
CA THR A 334 -0.67 -14.34 12.39
C THR A 334 -0.11 -15.60 13.05
N PHE A 335 1.21 -15.78 12.90
CA PHE A 335 1.99 -16.81 13.56
C PHE A 335 2.86 -16.25 14.68
N TYR A 336 2.78 -14.95 14.96
CA TYR A 336 3.60 -14.28 15.97
C TYR A 336 3.49 -14.97 17.34
N ALA A 337 2.26 -15.21 17.80
CA ALA A 337 2.00 -15.88 19.07
C ALA A 337 2.64 -17.28 19.13
N ARG A 338 2.67 -18.00 18.01
CA ARG A 338 3.29 -19.32 17.90
C ARG A 338 4.81 -19.24 17.96
N TYR A 339 5.42 -18.37 17.16
CA TYR A 339 6.89 -18.30 17.08
C TYR A 339 7.54 -17.72 18.33
N HIS A 340 6.90 -16.76 18.98
CA HIS A 340 7.49 -16.06 20.12
C HIS A 340 7.07 -16.63 21.47
N TYR A 341 5.91 -17.29 21.57
CA TYR A 341 5.34 -17.74 22.85
C TYR A 341 4.88 -19.21 22.88
N GLY A 342 4.93 -19.92 21.75
CA GLY A 342 4.43 -21.29 21.66
C GLY A 342 2.91 -21.41 21.78
N TRP A 343 2.18 -20.31 21.59
CA TRP A 343 0.72 -20.31 21.53
C TRP A 343 0.24 -20.73 20.13
N SER A 344 -1.06 -20.80 19.93
CA SER A 344 -1.61 -21.10 18.60
C SER A 344 -1.65 -19.85 17.72
N GLU A 345 -1.38 -20.06 16.44
CA GLU A 345 -1.63 -19.11 15.36
C GLU A 345 -3.12 -18.80 15.23
N LEU A 346 -3.41 -17.67 14.60
CA LEU A 346 -4.76 -17.32 14.15
C LEU A 346 -4.78 -17.22 12.63
N THR A 347 -5.87 -17.68 12.04
CA THR A 347 -6.16 -17.47 10.61
C THR A 347 -7.61 -17.03 10.48
N SER A 348 -7.91 -16.28 9.43
CA SER A 348 -9.26 -15.78 9.19
C SER A 348 -9.63 -15.74 7.72
N ILE A 349 -10.94 -15.84 7.48
CA ILE A 349 -11.56 -15.50 6.21
C ILE A 349 -12.64 -14.46 6.51
N GLN A 350 -12.70 -13.41 5.70
CA GLN A 350 -13.62 -12.29 5.88
C GLN A 350 -14.31 -11.91 4.58
N ASP A 351 -15.62 -11.67 4.65
CA ASP A 351 -16.38 -10.94 3.63
C ASP A 351 -16.84 -9.58 4.18
N GLU A 352 -17.68 -8.86 3.44
CA GLU A 352 -18.20 -7.55 3.83
C GLU A 352 -18.99 -7.54 5.15
N ARG A 353 -19.45 -8.70 5.63
CA ARG A 353 -20.38 -8.81 6.75
C ARG A 353 -19.81 -9.61 7.92
N TYR A 354 -19.02 -10.65 7.65
CA TYR A 354 -18.56 -11.59 8.66
C TYR A 354 -17.06 -11.84 8.53
N LYS A 355 -16.39 -11.86 9.67
CA LYS A 355 -15.03 -12.38 9.84
C LYS A 355 -15.09 -13.65 10.67
N LEU A 356 -14.64 -14.77 10.10
CA LEU A 356 -14.44 -16.03 10.83
C LEU A 356 -12.96 -16.12 11.21
N ILE A 357 -12.66 -16.14 12.50
CA ILE A 357 -11.30 -16.40 13.02
C ILE A 357 -11.26 -17.84 13.53
N MET A 358 -10.34 -18.62 12.98
CA MET A 358 -10.03 -19.95 13.49
C MET A 358 -9.01 -19.81 14.63
N SER A 359 -9.48 -20.02 15.86
CA SER A 359 -8.66 -20.11 17.07
C SER A 359 -8.49 -21.58 17.47
N PRO A 360 -7.47 -21.94 18.25
CA PRO A 360 -7.38 -23.28 18.83
C PRO A 360 -8.61 -23.60 19.69
N ASP A 361 -8.97 -24.89 19.72
CA ASP A 361 -9.94 -25.41 20.69
C ASP A 361 -9.24 -25.45 22.07
N PRO A 362 -9.78 -24.79 23.11
CA PRO A 362 -9.14 -24.61 24.41
C PRO A 362 -8.84 -25.91 25.19
#